data_AF-A0A6M0RTE4-F1
#
_entry.id   AF-A0A6M0RTE4-F1
#
_cell.length_a   1.000
_cell.length_b   1.000
_cell.length_c   1.000
_cell.angle_alpha   90.00
_cell.angle_beta   90.00
_cell.angle_gamma   90.00
#
_symmetry.space_group_name_H-M   'P 1'
#
loop_
_entity.id
_entity.type
_entity.pdbx_description
1 polymer ?
#
loop_
_entity_poly.entity_id
_entity_poly.type
_entity_poly.pdbx_seq_one_letter_code
_entity_poly.pdbx_strand_id
1 'polypeptide(L)'
;MQLVIAIVSGLITLLASSLIAVYQSRTEFRKLTKQLEQTYTTSLFDKRLEVYPVLFKALNQLNHKIEYSSPDKQQLIEFQRQYDEWISAHAILLTPTTAKVIWGYHNYLIELLEENYEGSIPLEQWIEIRNIQIVIGKFLRAEIGVFDTTAAGIPELERPHVKAIIDQLQRSSQKIRNRFGY
;
A
#
# COMPACT_ATOMS: atom_id res chain seq x y z
N MET A 1 -7.71 16.92 68.87
CA MET A 1 -7.68 17.70 67.61
C MET A 1 -6.50 17.31 66.71
N GLN A 2 -5.27 17.26 67.23
CA GLN A 2 -4.07 16.89 66.45
C GLN A 2 -4.12 15.49 65.80
N LEU A 3 -4.66 14.49 66.49
CA LEU A 3 -4.76 13.12 65.97
C LEU A 3 -5.72 13.00 64.77
N VAL A 4 -6.80 13.78 64.76
CA VAL A 4 -7.75 13.84 63.63
C VAL A 4 -7.11 14.53 62.43
N ILE A 5 -6.34 15.61 62.66
CA ILE A 5 -5.61 16.31 61.60
C ILE A 5 -4.58 15.38 60.94
N ALA A 6 -3.86 14.57 61.73
CA ALA A 6 -2.88 13.61 61.22
C ALA A 6 -3.51 12.48 60.39
N ILE A 7 -4.70 11.99 60.78
CA ILE A 7 -5.44 10.97 60.02
C ILE A 7 -5.93 11.54 58.69
N VAL A 8 -6.52 12.75 58.72
CA VAL A 8 -7.04 13.42 57.52
C VAL A 8 -5.91 13.78 56.56
N SER A 9 -4.78 14.29 57.05
CA SER A 9 -3.61 14.59 56.20
C SER A 9 -3.01 13.32 55.59
N GLY A 10 -2.87 12.24 56.36
CA GLY A 10 -2.40 10.95 55.85
C GLY A 10 -3.30 10.36 54.75
N LEU A 11 -4.63 10.47 54.92
CA LEU A 11 -5.60 10.04 53.91
C LEU A 11 -5.52 10.88 52.62
N ILE A 12 -5.39 12.20 52.74
CA ILE A 12 -5.23 13.08 51.57
C ILE A 12 -3.94 12.75 50.81
N THR A 13 -2.83 12.52 51.51
CA THR A 13 -1.56 12.16 50.88
C THR A 13 -1.63 10.80 50.17
N LEU A 14 -2.27 9.80 50.78
CA LEU A 14 -2.48 8.49 50.16
C LEU A 14 -3.36 8.57 48.90
N LEU A 15 -4.46 9.33 48.97
CA LEU A 15 -5.34 9.54 47.82
C LEU A 15 -4.68 10.34 46.70
N ALA A 16 -3.92 11.39 47.04
CA ALA A 16 -3.15 12.14 46.06
C ALA A 16 -2.07 11.26 45.39
N SER A 17 -1.37 10.45 46.19
CA SER A 17 -0.32 9.54 45.68
C SER A 17 -0.90 8.46 44.78
N SER A 18 -2.06 7.88 45.12
CA SER A 18 -2.72 6.87 44.28
C SER A 18 -3.24 7.47 42.96
N LEU A 19 -3.81 8.68 43.00
CA LEU A 19 -4.23 9.39 41.79
C LEU A 19 -3.04 9.73 40.88
N ILE A 20 -1.94 10.19 41.46
CA ILE A 20 -0.70 10.47 40.72
C ILE A 20 -0.14 9.18 40.10
N ALA A 21 -0.10 8.07 40.85
CA ALA A 21 0.38 6.79 40.35
C ALA A 21 -0.48 6.26 39.19
N VAL A 22 -1.81 6.37 39.29
CA VAL A 22 -2.73 5.99 38.19
C VAL A 22 -2.52 6.88 36.97
N TYR A 23 -2.35 8.19 37.17
CA TYR A 23 -2.09 9.12 36.06
C TYR A 23 -0.74 8.82 35.38
N GLN A 24 0.32 8.63 36.16
CA GLN A 24 1.65 8.25 35.67
C GLN A 24 1.59 6.94 34.89
N SER A 25 0.98 5.89 35.44
CA SER A 25 0.82 4.60 34.76
C SER A 25 0.06 4.73 33.43
N ARG A 26 -1.00 5.55 33.37
CA ARG A 26 -1.70 5.83 32.10
C ARG A 26 -0.82 6.55 31.09
N THR A 27 0.00 7.51 31.53
CA THR A 27 0.92 8.22 30.63
C THR A 27 2.05 7.33 30.13
N GLU A 28 2.59 6.46 30.99
CA GLU A 28 3.61 5.47 30.62
C GLU A 28 3.05 4.44 29.65
N PHE A 29 1.85 3.92 29.90
CA PHE A 29 1.17 3.03 28.97
C PHE A 29 1.00 3.68 27.59
N ARG A 30 0.52 4.93 27.53
CA ARG A 30 0.40 5.68 26.27
C ARG A 30 1.75 5.88 25.57
N LYS A 31 2.82 6.13 26.32
CA LYS A 31 4.19 6.24 25.77
C LYS A 31 4.64 4.91 25.18
N LEU A 32 4.46 3.80 25.91
CA LEU A 32 4.78 2.45 25.48
C LEU A 32 4.00 2.07 24.21
N THR A 33 2.70 2.34 24.16
CA THR A 33 1.89 2.10 22.95
C THR A 33 2.43 2.87 21.76
N LYS A 34 2.73 4.16 21.93
CA LYS A 34 3.31 4.99 20.86
C LYS A 34 4.69 4.50 20.41
N GLN A 35 5.54 4.06 21.34
CA GLN A 35 6.85 3.49 21.01
C GLN A 35 6.70 2.19 20.22
N LEU A 36 5.73 1.34 20.59
CA LEU A 36 5.43 0.11 19.87
C LEU A 36 4.89 0.38 18.47
N GLU A 37 3.93 1.31 18.34
CA GLU A 37 3.42 1.78 17.05
C GLU A 37 4.55 2.32 16.17
N GLN A 38 5.42 3.17 16.73
CA GLN A 38 6.55 3.73 16.01
C GLN A 38 7.53 2.64 15.56
N THR A 39 7.86 1.68 16.44
CA THR A 39 8.73 0.56 16.10
C THR A 39 8.14 -0.30 14.98
N TYR A 40 6.83 -0.58 15.06
CA TYR A 40 6.11 -1.30 14.02
C TYR A 40 6.13 -0.53 12.69
N THR A 41 5.84 0.77 12.71
CA THR A 41 5.86 1.63 11.51
C THR A 41 7.26 1.66 10.89
N THR A 42 8.32 1.80 11.69
CA THR A 42 9.70 1.77 11.20
C THR A 42 10.04 0.42 10.58
N SER A 43 9.75 -0.69 11.26
CA SER A 43 10.04 -2.03 10.73
C SER A 43 9.27 -2.32 9.44
N LEU A 44 8.01 -1.90 9.35
CA LEU A 44 7.20 -2.01 8.14
C LEU A 44 7.78 -1.17 7.01
N PHE A 45 8.20 0.06 7.30
CA PHE A 45 8.83 0.96 6.33
C PHE A 45 10.14 0.37 5.78
N ASP A 46 11.01 -0.15 6.65
CA ASP A 46 12.28 -0.76 6.25
C ASP A 46 12.05 -1.98 5.34
N LYS A 47 11.04 -2.80 5.65
CA LYS A 47 10.65 -3.94 4.80
C LYS A 47 10.10 -3.51 3.45
N ARG A 48 9.35 -2.41 3.39
CA ARG A 48 8.88 -1.84 2.12
C ARG A 48 10.04 -1.31 1.27
N LEU A 49 11.02 -0.64 1.89
CA LEU A 49 12.23 -0.19 1.19
C LEU A 49 13.03 -1.34 0.58
N GLU A 50 13.06 -2.49 1.25
CA GLU A 50 13.73 -3.70 0.75
C GLU A 50 12.99 -4.33 -0.45
N VAL A 51 11.66 -4.39 -0.38
CA VAL A 51 10.86 -5.26 -1.25
C VAL A 51 10.20 -4.51 -2.43
N TYR A 52 9.73 -3.29 -2.22
CA TYR A 52 9.00 -2.52 -3.26
C TYR A 52 9.85 -2.21 -4.49
N PRO A 53 11.17 -1.92 -4.38
CA PRO A 53 12.00 -1.70 -5.57
C PRO A 53 12.02 -2.90 -6.53
N VAL A 54 11.86 -4.13 -6.03
CA VAL A 54 11.81 -5.34 -6.87
C VAL A 54 10.59 -5.29 -7.80
N LEU A 55 9.41 -5.04 -7.25
CA LEU A 55 8.20 -4.89 -8.06
C LEU A 55 8.28 -3.67 -8.97
N PHE A 56 8.73 -2.53 -8.45
CA PHE A 56 8.90 -1.30 -9.23
C PHE A 56 9.80 -1.51 -10.46
N LYS A 57 10.89 -2.27 -10.30
CA LYS A 57 11.78 -2.64 -11.39
C LYS A 57 11.06 -3.51 -12.43
N ALA A 58 10.32 -4.54 -12.01
CA ALA A 58 9.59 -5.41 -12.92
C ALA A 58 8.56 -4.65 -13.76
N LEU A 59 7.79 -3.75 -13.11
CA LEU A 59 6.85 -2.85 -13.78
C LEU A 59 7.57 -1.99 -14.83
N ASN A 60 8.66 -1.31 -14.45
CA ASN A 60 9.38 -0.45 -15.39
C ASN A 60 10.05 -1.21 -16.54
N GLN A 61 10.52 -2.43 -16.32
CA GLN A 61 11.07 -3.26 -17.39
C GLN A 61 10.02 -3.56 -18.46
N LEU A 62 8.79 -3.88 -18.08
CA LEU A 62 7.71 -4.08 -19.04
C LEU A 62 7.28 -2.76 -19.70
N ASN A 63 7.18 -1.66 -18.94
CA ASN A 63 6.91 -0.32 -19.49
C ASN A 63 7.91 0.09 -20.58
N HIS A 64 9.21 -0.12 -20.35
CA HIS A 64 10.24 0.20 -21.33
C HIS A 64 10.08 -0.62 -22.62
N LYS A 65 9.70 -1.90 -22.50
CA LYS A 65 9.42 -2.73 -23.68
C LYS A 65 8.21 -2.23 -24.46
N ILE A 66 7.13 -1.86 -23.75
CA ILE A 66 5.93 -1.26 -24.35
C ILE A 66 6.29 0.02 -25.13
N GLU A 67 7.17 0.84 -24.58
CA GLU A 67 7.53 2.13 -25.17
C GLU A 67 8.50 2.02 -26.36
N TYR A 68 9.45 1.08 -26.33
CA TYR A 68 10.58 1.07 -27.27
C TYR A 68 10.72 -0.19 -28.11
N SER A 69 10.01 -1.28 -27.81
CA SER A 69 10.35 -2.60 -28.38
C SER A 69 9.16 -3.48 -28.75
N SER A 70 7.91 -3.00 -28.62
CA SER A 70 6.67 -3.72 -28.94
C SER A 70 6.65 -5.13 -28.34
N PRO A 71 6.27 -5.29 -27.06
CA PRO A 71 6.35 -6.57 -26.37
C PRO A 71 5.39 -7.59 -26.99
N ASP A 72 5.77 -8.85 -26.88
CA ASP A 72 4.92 -9.97 -27.24
C ASP A 72 4.09 -10.46 -26.05
N LYS A 73 3.10 -11.31 -26.33
CA LYS A 73 2.24 -11.91 -25.30
C LYS A 73 3.02 -12.78 -24.30
N GLN A 74 4.08 -13.49 -24.74
CA GLN A 74 4.86 -14.35 -23.84
C GLN A 74 5.55 -13.53 -22.75
N GLN A 75 6.00 -12.32 -23.09
CA GLN A 75 6.57 -11.40 -22.11
C GLN A 75 5.55 -10.94 -21.07
N LEU A 76 4.27 -10.78 -21.44
CA LEU A 76 3.22 -10.49 -20.46
C LEU A 76 2.92 -11.67 -19.54
N ILE A 77 2.90 -12.89 -20.08
CA ILE A 77 2.72 -14.12 -19.30
C ILE A 77 3.84 -14.26 -18.27
N GLU A 78 5.09 -14.06 -18.69
CA GLU A 78 6.24 -14.13 -17.79
C GLU A 78 6.21 -13.02 -16.75
N PHE A 79 5.83 -11.80 -17.13
CA PHE A 79 5.63 -10.71 -16.18
C PHE A 79 4.54 -11.03 -15.17
N GLN A 80 3.39 -11.58 -15.60
CA GLN A 80 2.30 -11.96 -14.71
C GLN A 80 2.75 -12.99 -13.69
N ARG A 81 3.51 -14.01 -14.11
CA ARG A 81 4.08 -15.01 -13.20
C ARG A 81 4.96 -14.37 -12.13
N GLN A 82 5.87 -13.48 -12.53
CA GLN A 82 6.74 -12.75 -11.59
C GLN A 82 5.94 -11.83 -10.65
N TYR A 83 4.89 -11.21 -11.17
CA TYR A 83 4.00 -10.35 -10.41
C TYR A 83 3.21 -11.15 -9.35
N ASP A 84 2.71 -12.33 -9.70
CA ASP A 84 1.97 -13.21 -8.82
C ASP A 84 2.85 -13.78 -7.70
N GLU A 85 4.09 -14.17 -8.05
CA GLU A 85 5.11 -14.58 -7.08
C GLU A 85 5.39 -13.47 -6.07
N TRP A 86 5.53 -12.23 -6.55
CA TRP A 86 5.75 -11.08 -5.67
C TRP A 86 4.55 -10.81 -4.77
N ILE A 87 3.31 -10.84 -5.31
CA ILE A 87 2.09 -10.65 -4.52
C ILE A 87 2.02 -11.71 -3.41
N SER A 88 2.23 -12.98 -3.75
CA SER A 88 2.18 -14.08 -2.79
C SER A 88 3.18 -13.89 -1.64
N ALA A 89 4.39 -13.42 -1.94
CA ALA A 89 5.44 -13.23 -0.95
C ALA A 89 5.29 -11.94 -0.12
N HIS A 90 4.69 -10.88 -0.68
CA HIS A 90 4.89 -9.52 -0.15
C HIS A 90 3.64 -8.65 -0.03
N ALA A 91 2.47 -9.09 -0.52
CA ALA A 91 1.26 -8.26 -0.49
C ALA A 91 0.80 -7.86 0.92
N ILE A 92 1.21 -8.61 1.96
CA ILE A 92 0.94 -8.27 3.36
C ILE A 92 1.54 -6.93 3.80
N LEU A 93 2.57 -6.45 3.10
CA LEU A 93 3.25 -5.19 3.41
C LEU A 93 2.48 -3.97 2.89
N LEU A 94 1.54 -4.16 1.96
CA LEU A 94 0.81 -3.09 1.28
C LEU A 94 -0.18 -2.38 2.21
N THR A 95 -0.39 -1.08 2.02
CA THR A 95 -1.57 -0.44 2.62
C THR A 95 -2.85 -0.97 1.95
N PRO A 96 -4.02 -0.87 2.61
CA PRO A 96 -5.28 -1.31 2.02
C PRO A 96 -5.60 -0.68 0.65
N THR A 97 -5.16 0.55 0.41
CA THR A 97 -5.39 1.23 -0.88
C THR A 97 -4.51 0.64 -1.98
N THR A 98 -3.21 0.49 -1.74
CA THR A 98 -2.28 -0.07 -2.73
C THR A 98 -2.57 -1.54 -2.99
N ALA A 99 -2.94 -2.30 -1.96
CA ALA A 99 -3.39 -3.69 -2.10
C ALA A 99 -4.56 -3.82 -3.07
N LYS A 100 -5.56 -2.92 -3.00
CA LYS A 100 -6.69 -2.92 -3.94
C LYS A 100 -6.26 -2.66 -5.38
N VAL A 101 -5.34 -1.73 -5.61
CA VAL A 101 -4.83 -1.40 -6.95
C VAL A 101 -4.02 -2.57 -7.51
N ILE A 102 -3.10 -3.12 -6.71
CA ILE A 102 -2.26 -4.27 -7.10
C ILE A 102 -3.11 -5.50 -7.41
N TRP A 103 -4.10 -5.79 -6.57
CA TRP A 103 -5.01 -6.91 -6.81
C TRP A 103 -5.93 -6.68 -8.01
N GLY A 104 -6.41 -5.45 -8.20
CA GLY A 104 -7.18 -5.09 -9.38
C GLY A 104 -6.39 -5.28 -10.67
N TYR A 105 -5.10 -4.94 -10.65
CA TYR A 105 -4.22 -5.14 -11.79
C TYR A 105 -3.92 -6.63 -12.05
N HIS A 106 -3.71 -7.44 -11.00
CA HIS A 106 -3.61 -8.90 -11.12
C HIS A 106 -4.81 -9.49 -11.87
N ASN A 107 -6.02 -9.13 -11.44
CA ASN A 107 -7.27 -9.56 -12.06
C ASN A 107 -7.39 -9.11 -13.53
N TYR A 108 -7.03 -7.86 -13.80
CA TYR A 108 -7.01 -7.33 -15.15
C TYR A 108 -6.07 -8.12 -16.07
N LEU A 109 -4.86 -8.48 -15.61
CA LEU A 109 -3.92 -9.27 -16.41
C LEU A 109 -4.45 -10.69 -16.71
N ILE A 110 -5.08 -11.34 -15.74
CA ILE A 110 -5.74 -12.64 -15.95
C ILE A 110 -6.80 -12.52 -17.04
N GLU A 111 -7.72 -11.57 -16.89
CA GLU A 111 -8.81 -11.32 -17.83
C GLU A 111 -8.26 -11.06 -19.24
N LEU A 112 -7.23 -10.22 -19.35
CA LEU A 112 -6.59 -9.88 -20.61
C LEU A 112 -5.98 -11.08 -21.33
N LEU A 113 -5.31 -11.96 -20.58
CA LEU A 113 -4.63 -13.13 -21.13
C LEU A 113 -5.60 -14.25 -21.50
N GLU A 114 -6.72 -14.36 -20.78
CA GLU A 114 -7.85 -15.23 -21.13
C GLU A 114 -8.57 -14.74 -22.39
N GLU A 115 -8.94 -13.46 -22.47
CA GLU A 115 -9.68 -12.88 -23.60
C GLU A 115 -8.87 -12.96 -24.91
N ASN A 116 -7.54 -12.87 -24.82
CA ASN A 116 -6.65 -12.94 -25.98
C ASN A 116 -5.96 -14.30 -26.12
N TYR A 117 -6.56 -15.43 -25.68
CA TYR A 117 -5.90 -16.74 -25.60
C TYR A 117 -5.08 -17.14 -26.85
N GLU A 118 -5.64 -16.98 -28.05
CA GLU A 118 -5.00 -17.34 -29.33
C GLU A 118 -4.43 -16.14 -30.12
N GLY A 119 -4.67 -14.91 -29.64
CA GLY A 119 -4.39 -13.67 -30.37
C GLY A 119 -3.22 -12.84 -29.80
N SER A 120 -2.78 -11.86 -30.59
CA SER A 120 -1.90 -10.79 -30.13
C SER A 120 -2.68 -9.77 -29.31
N ILE A 121 -2.06 -9.23 -28.27
CA ILE A 121 -2.64 -8.16 -27.45
C ILE A 121 -2.66 -6.85 -28.27
N PRO A 122 -3.83 -6.21 -28.46
CA PRO A 122 -3.95 -4.91 -29.13
C PRO A 122 -3.10 -3.82 -28.48
N LEU A 123 -2.66 -2.84 -29.26
CA LEU A 123 -1.82 -1.73 -28.79
C LEU A 123 -2.49 -0.94 -27.66
N GLU A 124 -3.81 -0.75 -27.74
CA GLU A 124 -4.58 -0.03 -26.73
C GLU A 124 -4.46 -0.69 -25.35
N GLN A 125 -4.47 -2.03 -25.30
CA GLN A 125 -4.31 -2.80 -24.07
C GLN A 125 -2.88 -2.70 -23.52
N TRP A 126 -1.87 -2.63 -24.38
CA TRP A 126 -0.49 -2.37 -23.95
C TRP A 126 -0.32 -0.98 -23.34
N ILE A 127 -0.93 0.04 -23.95
CA ILE A 127 -0.95 1.41 -23.42
C ILE A 127 -1.64 1.43 -22.05
N GLU A 128 -2.74 0.70 -21.92
CA GLU A 128 -3.49 0.59 -20.67
C GLU A 128 -2.67 -0.09 -19.57
N ILE A 129 -2.02 -1.22 -19.87
CA ILE A 129 -1.06 -1.89 -18.99
C ILE A 129 -0.05 -0.86 -18.46
N ARG A 130 0.60 -0.12 -19.38
CA ARG A 130 1.62 0.88 -18.99
C ARG A 130 1.05 1.94 -18.05
N ASN A 131 -0.13 2.47 -18.35
CA ASN A 131 -0.76 3.50 -17.53
C ASN A 131 -1.08 2.99 -16.11
N ILE A 132 -1.59 1.76 -15.99
CA ILE A 132 -1.85 1.13 -14.70
C ILE A 132 -0.54 0.93 -13.92
N GLN A 133 0.52 0.43 -14.58
CA GLN A 133 1.81 0.21 -13.96
C GLN A 133 2.45 1.51 -13.45
N ILE A 134 2.31 2.62 -14.19
CA ILE A 134 2.75 3.96 -13.74
C ILE A 134 2.01 4.36 -12.46
N VAL A 135 0.69 4.14 -12.39
CA VAL A 135 -0.11 4.44 -11.19
C VAL A 135 0.34 3.58 -10.01
N ILE A 136 0.54 2.27 -10.21
CA ILE A 136 1.07 1.39 -9.16
C ILE A 136 2.43 1.91 -8.67
N GLY A 137 3.32 2.29 -9.59
CA GLY A 137 4.62 2.87 -9.25
C GLY A 137 4.52 4.14 -8.40
N LYS A 138 3.48 4.96 -8.57
CA LYS A 138 3.22 6.13 -7.70
C LYS A 138 2.80 5.72 -6.30
N PHE A 139 1.90 4.74 -6.16
CA PHE A 139 1.47 4.24 -4.86
C PHE A 139 2.62 3.62 -4.07
N LEU A 140 3.45 2.79 -4.73
CA LEU A 140 4.62 2.18 -4.12
C LEU A 140 5.60 3.24 -3.59
N ARG A 141 5.89 4.26 -4.40
CA ARG A 141 6.78 5.38 -4.03
C ARG A 141 6.21 6.20 -2.87
N ALA A 142 4.92 6.52 -2.90
CA ALA A 142 4.27 7.27 -1.83
C ALA A 142 4.32 6.54 -0.46
N GLU A 143 4.16 5.22 -0.45
CA GLU A 143 4.21 4.43 0.79
C GLU A 143 5.61 4.35 1.43
N ILE A 144 6.67 4.56 0.66
CA ILE A 144 8.06 4.65 1.13
C ILE A 144 8.55 6.10 1.26
N GLY A 145 7.63 7.07 1.27
CA GLY A 145 7.96 8.49 1.46
C GLY A 145 8.65 9.15 0.27
N VAL A 146 8.71 8.48 -0.88
CA VAL A 146 9.15 9.06 -2.15
C VAL A 146 7.91 9.68 -2.80
N PHE A 147 7.58 10.90 -2.41
CA PHE A 147 6.52 11.63 -3.08
C PHE A 147 7.00 12.11 -4.45
N ASP A 148 6.12 12.10 -5.45
CA ASP A 148 6.28 12.96 -6.62
C ASP A 148 6.14 14.41 -6.14
N THR A 149 7.12 14.94 -5.40
CA THR A 149 7.27 16.37 -5.27
C THR A 149 7.55 16.85 -6.68
N THR A 150 6.56 17.48 -7.31
CA THR A 150 6.81 18.27 -8.50
C THR A 150 8.02 19.14 -8.19
N ALA A 151 9.12 18.93 -8.93
CA ALA A 151 10.20 19.89 -8.91
C ALA A 151 9.55 21.28 -9.08
N ALA A 152 9.91 22.23 -8.23
CA ALA A 152 9.23 23.53 -8.18
C ALA A 152 9.04 24.07 -9.62
N GLY A 153 7.78 24.15 -10.08
CA GLY A 153 7.43 24.63 -11.41
C GLY A 153 6.68 23.68 -12.36
N ILE A 154 6.41 22.41 -12.00
CA ILE A 154 5.58 21.52 -12.85
C ILE A 154 4.13 21.46 -12.32
N PRO A 155 3.09 21.80 -13.11
CA PRO A 155 1.70 21.82 -12.66
C PRO A 155 1.14 20.40 -12.40
N GLU A 156 0.37 20.23 -11.31
CA GLU A 156 -0.42 19.02 -11.04
C GLU A 156 -1.47 18.80 -12.15
N LEU A 157 -1.27 17.77 -12.99
CA LEU A 157 -2.19 17.44 -14.10
C LEU A 157 -3.12 16.25 -13.84
N GLU A 158 -3.14 15.63 -12.65
CA GLU A 158 -3.38 14.16 -12.61
C GLU A 158 -4.64 13.62 -11.90
N ARG A 159 -5.46 14.43 -11.22
CA ARG A 159 -6.55 13.87 -10.38
C ARG A 159 -7.66 13.10 -11.13
N PRO A 160 -8.13 13.52 -12.34
CA PRO A 160 -9.21 12.80 -13.03
C PRO A 160 -8.78 11.46 -13.64
N HIS A 161 -7.56 11.38 -14.18
CA HIS A 161 -7.07 10.19 -14.89
C HIS A 161 -6.78 9.02 -13.93
N VAL A 162 -6.19 9.32 -12.76
CA VAL A 162 -5.94 8.31 -11.72
C VAL A 162 -7.25 7.70 -11.21
N LYS A 163 -8.30 8.52 -11.04
CA LYS A 163 -9.61 8.03 -10.60
C LYS A 163 -10.23 7.08 -11.63
N ALA A 164 -10.17 7.41 -12.92
CA ALA A 164 -10.69 6.55 -13.98
C ALA A 164 -10.02 5.17 -14.00
N ILE A 165 -8.69 5.13 -13.81
CA ILE A 165 -7.93 3.87 -13.71
C ILE A 165 -8.38 3.05 -12.49
N ILE A 166 -8.52 3.69 -11.32
CA ILE A 166 -8.98 3.00 -10.10
C ILE A 166 -10.40 2.43 -10.29
N ASP A 167 -11.31 3.21 -10.87
CA ASP A 167 -12.69 2.78 -11.11
C ASP A 167 -12.75 1.58 -12.06
N GLN A 168 -11.86 1.52 -13.06
CA GLN A 168 -11.76 0.40 -13.98
C GLN A 168 -11.23 -0.87 -13.30
N LEU A 169 -10.17 -0.78 -12.50
CA LEU A 169 -9.62 -1.91 -11.75
C LEU A 169 -10.63 -2.52 -10.77
N GLN A 170 -11.51 -1.69 -10.20
CA GLN A 170 -12.60 -2.16 -9.35
C GLN A 170 -13.63 -2.98 -10.15
N ARG A 171 -13.94 -2.59 -11.39
CA ARG A 171 -14.87 -3.34 -12.26
C ARG A 171 -14.33 -4.72 -12.62
N SER A 172 -13.06 -4.84 -13.04
CA SER A 172 -12.44 -6.15 -13.32
C SER A 172 -12.41 -7.04 -12.09
N SER A 173 -12.07 -6.47 -10.91
CA SER A 173 -12.11 -7.21 -9.65
C SER A 173 -13.51 -7.73 -9.29
N GLN A 174 -14.55 -6.93 -9.55
CA GLN A 174 -15.94 -7.33 -9.29
C GLN A 174 -16.40 -8.43 -10.26
N LYS A 175 -16.02 -8.36 -11.54
CA LYS A 175 -16.34 -9.38 -12.55
C LYS A 175 -15.76 -10.74 -12.16
N ILE A 176 -14.51 -10.77 -11.69
CA ILE A 176 -13.85 -11.99 -11.21
C ILE A 176 -14.53 -12.52 -9.92
N ARG A 177 -14.80 -11.67 -8.93
CA ARG A 177 -15.52 -12.10 -7.71
C ARG A 177 -16.86 -12.74 -8.01
N ASN A 178 -17.64 -12.13 -8.90
CA ASN A 178 -18.94 -12.67 -9.32
C ASN A 178 -18.81 -14.02 -10.05
N ARG A 179 -17.70 -14.25 -10.77
CA ARG A 179 -17.40 -15.51 -11.47
C ARG A 179 -17.07 -16.65 -10.51
N PHE A 180 -16.39 -16.34 -9.41
CA PHE A 180 -15.95 -17.32 -8.40
C PHE A 180 -16.85 -17.38 -7.15
N GLY A 181 -17.94 -16.60 -7.10
CA GLY A 181 -18.97 -16.72 -6.06
C GLY A 181 -18.63 -16.11 -4.70
N TYR A 182 -17.77 -15.08 -4.66
CA TYR A 182 -17.43 -14.32 -3.45
C TYR A 182 -18.10 -12.95 -3.39
#